data_AF-A0A9R1X705-F1
#
_entry.id   AF-A0A9R1X705-F1
#
_cell.length_a   1.000
_cell.length_b   1.000
_cell.length_c   1.000
_cell.angle_alpha   90.00
_cell.angle_beta   90.00
_cell.angle_gamma   90.00
#
_symmetry.space_group_name_H-M   'P 1'
#
loop_
_entity.id
_entity.type
_entity.pdbx_description
1 polymer ?
#
loop_
_entity_poly.entity_id
_entity_poly.type
_entity_poly.pdbx_seq_one_letter_code
_entity_poly.pdbx_strand_id
1 'polypeptide(L)'
;MASSIPNPSLTTIYTTLAALASILIVFVIFSFSTQPNCLRPNYVRVRTHDSLLPPDTTNISHLVFGLVGSTNAWHHRKSYIESWWRPNITRGYLYLDTAPTDDLLPWSEASPPFRISDNITTLFEESRHNGEPVMVRLIHAVIEIFRDEREDVRWYIMGDDDSIFFVDNLVDVLSKYDHTKYIYIGGHSESIAPNEILSYDMGFGGAGLIMSYPLAKMVQKNIEDCVRRYPQLKCADQTLMNCVNDFGVALTAHKGLHQMDLHGDVSGFLSSHPKVPLLSLHHFDQLDPIFPSMDRSESAKHLMKAANIDQPRLVQQTVCYDRQLNWTFSCSWGYSVHIYENIIPRSVLKAPLQTFKPWILESTPPLFIFDTRPLSNDPCATPHVFLFESIKIINETEVITNYVRVASRGLPACEIAGNHSADLINRIEVVSPMTKPKQDGKAECCDIVENKMDLVRLKLRDCMEDELIA
;
A
#
# COMPACT_ATOMS: atom_id res chain seq x y z
N MET A 1 24.35 81.30 -21.47
CA MET A 1 24.77 80.19 -22.35
C MET A 1 24.10 78.94 -21.83
N ALA A 2 23.10 78.42 -22.58
CA ALA A 2 22.44 77.17 -22.22
C ALA A 2 23.33 76.01 -22.70
N SER A 3 23.81 75.19 -21.77
CA SER A 3 24.62 74.02 -22.03
C SER A 3 23.75 72.85 -22.50
N SER A 4 23.96 72.41 -23.74
CA SER A 4 23.35 71.22 -24.33
C SER A 4 23.90 69.94 -23.67
N ILE A 5 23.03 69.16 -23.06
CA ILE A 5 23.35 67.82 -22.54
C ILE A 5 23.37 66.83 -23.72
N PRO A 6 24.42 66.01 -23.90
CA PRO A 6 24.47 65.04 -24.99
C PRO A 6 23.51 63.87 -24.73
N ASN A 7 22.71 63.51 -25.74
CA ASN A 7 21.85 62.33 -25.71
C ASN A 7 22.70 61.05 -25.84
N PRO A 8 22.48 60.04 -24.98
CA PRO A 8 23.21 58.78 -25.05
C PRO A 8 22.88 58.01 -26.34
N SER A 9 23.90 57.37 -26.92
CA SER A 9 23.75 56.55 -28.13
C SER A 9 22.82 55.35 -27.89
N LEU A 10 22.12 54.91 -28.93
CA LEU A 10 21.20 53.76 -28.88
C LEU A 10 21.89 52.50 -28.31
N THR A 11 23.16 52.30 -28.63
CA THR A 11 23.99 51.19 -28.13
C THR A 11 24.24 51.29 -26.62
N THR A 12 24.38 52.51 -26.08
CA THR A 12 24.49 52.77 -24.63
C THR A 12 23.18 52.43 -23.92
N ILE A 13 22.04 52.67 -24.55
CA ILE A 13 20.71 52.35 -24.00
C ILE A 13 20.51 50.82 -23.95
N TYR A 14 20.86 50.10 -25.02
CA TYR A 14 20.71 48.63 -25.02
C TYR A 14 21.68 47.93 -24.06
N THR A 15 22.92 48.41 -23.94
CA THR A 15 23.89 47.85 -22.99
C THR A 15 23.49 48.11 -21.54
N THR A 16 22.94 49.29 -21.23
CA THR A 16 22.40 49.59 -19.89
C THR A 16 21.15 48.77 -19.58
N LEU A 17 20.24 48.58 -20.53
CA LEU A 17 19.06 47.71 -20.36
C LEU A 17 19.44 46.24 -20.15
N ALA A 18 20.42 45.72 -20.91
CA ALA A 18 20.92 44.35 -20.73
C ALA A 18 21.58 44.17 -19.37
N ALA A 19 22.38 45.13 -18.92
CA ALA A 19 23.00 45.09 -17.59
C ALA A 19 21.94 45.13 -16.48
N LEU A 20 20.91 45.96 -16.59
CA LEU A 20 19.80 46.03 -15.64
C LEU A 20 18.99 44.73 -15.61
N ALA A 21 18.75 44.09 -16.76
CA ALA A 21 18.07 42.81 -16.83
C ALA A 21 18.90 41.68 -16.18
N SER A 22 20.21 41.64 -16.40
CA SER A 22 21.10 40.67 -15.73
C SER A 22 21.16 40.89 -14.22
N ILE A 23 21.19 42.15 -13.75
CA ILE A 23 21.13 42.48 -12.33
C ILE A 23 19.78 42.03 -11.74
N LEU A 24 18.67 42.25 -12.45
CA LEU A 24 17.35 41.80 -12.00
C LEU A 24 17.27 40.28 -11.90
N ILE A 25 17.80 39.54 -12.88
CA ILE A 25 17.86 38.07 -12.86
C ILE A 25 18.70 37.57 -11.68
N VAL A 26 19.87 38.16 -11.45
CA VAL A 26 20.72 37.82 -10.29
C VAL A 26 20.00 38.16 -8.98
N PHE A 27 19.31 39.29 -8.89
CA PHE A 27 18.55 39.68 -7.70
C PHE A 27 17.37 38.75 -7.44
N VAL A 28 16.68 38.28 -8.48
CA VAL A 28 15.60 37.29 -8.39
C VAL A 28 16.15 35.94 -7.95
N ILE A 29 17.25 35.47 -8.54
CA ILE A 29 17.92 34.22 -8.14
C ILE A 29 18.39 34.32 -6.68
N PHE A 30 18.96 35.45 -6.25
CA PHE A 30 19.34 35.65 -4.84
C PHE A 30 18.13 35.75 -3.92
N SER A 31 17.04 36.40 -4.33
CA SER A 31 15.81 36.50 -3.53
C SER A 31 15.14 35.13 -3.33
N PHE A 32 15.24 34.23 -4.31
CA PHE A 32 14.77 32.84 -4.19
C PHE A 32 15.81 31.90 -3.53
N SER A 33 17.11 32.24 -3.60
CA SER A 33 18.19 31.46 -2.98
C SER A 33 18.41 31.81 -1.50
N THR A 34 17.94 32.97 -1.03
CA THR A 34 17.98 33.36 0.38
C THR A 34 16.61 33.19 1.02
N GLN A 35 16.12 31.94 1.09
CA GLN A 35 15.27 31.52 2.20
C GLN A 35 16.10 30.67 3.19
N PRO A 36 16.92 31.27 4.07
CA PRO A 36 17.25 30.61 5.32
C PRO A 36 16.13 30.93 6.29
N ASN A 37 15.16 30.01 6.41
CA ASN A 37 14.46 29.68 7.65
C ASN A 37 13.45 28.58 7.33
N CYS A 38 13.92 27.33 7.34
CA CYS A 38 13.07 26.26 7.87
C CYS A 38 12.46 26.80 9.16
N LEU A 39 11.14 26.94 9.18
CA LEU A 39 10.42 27.18 10.42
C LEU A 39 10.92 26.14 11.41
N ARG A 40 11.66 26.58 12.43
CA ARG A 40 11.93 25.76 13.60
C ARG A 40 10.56 25.22 14.03
N PRO A 41 10.34 23.91 14.12
CA PRO A 41 9.17 23.45 14.83
C PRO A 41 9.33 24.02 16.24
N ASN A 42 8.39 24.88 16.65
CA ASN A 42 8.23 25.12 18.07
C ASN A 42 8.08 23.72 18.67
N TYR A 43 9.04 23.34 19.53
CA TYR A 43 8.94 22.15 20.33
C TYR A 43 7.69 22.31 21.19
N VAL A 44 6.54 21.91 20.64
CA VAL A 44 5.39 21.57 21.44
C VAL A 44 5.87 20.36 22.21
N ARG A 45 6.22 20.59 23.46
CA ARG A 45 6.44 19.53 24.44
C ARG A 45 5.09 18.84 24.55
N VAL A 46 4.88 17.82 23.71
CA VAL A 46 3.78 16.88 23.88
C VAL A 46 4.01 16.33 25.28
N ARG A 47 3.18 16.76 26.22
CA ARG A 47 3.03 16.00 27.45
C ARG A 47 2.57 14.64 26.96
N THR A 48 3.45 13.66 27.08
CA THR A 48 3.05 12.27 27.20
C THR A 48 2.14 12.24 28.41
N HIS A 49 0.84 12.42 28.17
CA HIS A 49 -0.11 11.78 29.04
C HIS A 49 0.25 10.31 28.91
N ASP A 50 0.82 9.75 29.98
CA ASP A 50 0.71 8.33 30.24
C ASP A 50 -0.79 8.04 30.22
N SER A 51 -1.30 7.76 29.02
CA SER A 51 -2.62 7.18 28.86
C SER A 51 -2.46 5.78 29.41
N LEU A 52 -2.84 5.63 30.68
CA LEU A 52 -3.34 4.40 31.25
C LEU A 52 -4.06 3.64 30.12
N LEU A 53 -3.54 2.46 29.77
CA LEU A 53 -4.10 1.58 28.73
C LEU A 53 -5.64 1.62 28.81
N PRO A 54 -6.36 1.96 27.72
CA PRO A 54 -7.81 1.97 27.76
C PRO A 54 -8.34 0.58 28.18
N PRO A 55 -9.41 0.48 28.99
CA PRO A 55 -9.79 -0.76 29.66
C PRO A 55 -10.35 -1.90 28.79
N ASP A 56 -10.30 -1.82 27.45
CA ASP A 56 -10.50 -2.97 26.56
C ASP A 56 -9.82 -2.69 25.22
N THR A 57 -8.72 -3.37 24.92
CA THR A 57 -8.02 -3.26 23.64
C THR A 57 -8.88 -3.81 22.50
N THR A 58 -8.93 -3.12 21.35
CA THR A 58 -9.58 -3.64 20.14
C THR A 58 -8.99 -5.00 19.80
N ASN A 59 -9.86 -5.95 19.47
CA ASN A 59 -9.51 -7.32 19.08
C ASN A 59 -10.37 -7.70 17.85
N ILE A 60 -10.19 -8.91 17.32
CA ILE A 60 -10.87 -9.34 16.08
C ILE A 60 -12.41 -9.34 16.16
N SER A 61 -13.01 -9.61 17.33
CA SER A 61 -14.48 -9.63 17.46
C SER A 61 -15.09 -8.24 17.29
N HIS A 62 -14.29 -7.17 17.42
CA HIS A 62 -14.74 -5.81 17.28
C HIS A 62 -14.75 -5.29 15.83
N LEU A 63 -14.16 -6.02 14.89
CA LEU A 63 -14.10 -5.69 13.46
C LEU A 63 -15.26 -6.35 12.73
N VAL A 64 -15.86 -5.65 11.77
CA VAL A 64 -16.89 -6.18 10.87
C VAL A 64 -16.49 -5.88 9.44
N PHE A 65 -16.59 -6.87 8.56
CA PHE A 65 -16.33 -6.72 7.13
C PHE A 65 -17.64 -6.60 6.34
N GLY A 66 -17.84 -5.47 5.65
CA GLY A 66 -18.91 -5.27 4.68
C GLY A 66 -18.33 -5.39 3.27
N LEU A 67 -18.33 -6.60 2.71
CA LEU A 67 -17.77 -6.85 1.39
C LEU A 67 -18.84 -6.66 0.32
N VAL A 68 -18.48 -6.03 -0.79
CA VAL A 68 -19.39 -5.80 -1.92
C VAL A 68 -18.90 -6.54 -3.15
N GLY A 69 -19.83 -7.21 -3.83
CA GLY A 69 -19.51 -7.99 -5.03
C GLY A 69 -20.70 -8.16 -5.95
N SER A 70 -20.52 -8.96 -6.99
CA SER A 70 -21.61 -9.42 -7.85
C SER A 70 -21.55 -10.93 -7.95
N THR A 71 -22.70 -11.58 -8.13
CA THR A 71 -22.76 -13.04 -8.29
C THR A 71 -21.91 -13.48 -9.48
N ASN A 72 -21.94 -12.72 -10.58
CA ASN A 72 -21.15 -12.98 -11.78
C ASN A 72 -19.64 -12.93 -11.52
N ALA A 73 -19.14 -11.92 -10.80
CA ALA A 73 -17.72 -11.80 -10.49
C ALA A 73 -17.27 -12.81 -9.42
N TRP A 74 -18.15 -13.15 -8.48
CA TRP A 74 -17.87 -14.06 -7.38
C TRP A 74 -17.40 -15.44 -7.83
N HIS A 75 -17.91 -15.96 -8.96
CA HIS A 75 -17.45 -17.23 -9.56
C HIS A 75 -15.92 -17.29 -9.72
N HIS A 76 -15.29 -16.15 -9.99
CA HIS A 76 -13.86 -16.05 -10.26
C HIS A 76 -13.07 -15.52 -9.06
N ARG A 77 -13.70 -14.75 -8.18
CA ARG A 77 -13.03 -13.98 -7.12
C ARG A 77 -13.12 -14.61 -5.74
N LYS A 78 -14.03 -15.56 -5.54
CA LYS A 78 -14.23 -16.29 -4.28
C LYS A 78 -12.92 -16.72 -3.61
N SER A 79 -11.97 -17.22 -4.39
CA SER A 79 -10.68 -17.71 -3.91
C SER A 79 -9.81 -16.64 -3.23
N TYR A 80 -9.96 -15.37 -3.61
CA TYR A 80 -9.25 -14.26 -2.96
C TYR A 80 -9.80 -14.03 -1.56
N ILE A 81 -11.12 -13.96 -1.40
CA ILE A 81 -11.75 -13.80 -0.07
C ILE A 81 -11.47 -15.02 0.81
N GLU A 82 -11.60 -16.22 0.27
CA GLU A 82 -11.31 -17.47 0.99
C GLU A 82 -9.83 -17.61 1.39
N SER A 83 -8.92 -16.82 0.81
CA SER A 83 -7.50 -16.86 1.19
C SER A 83 -7.23 -16.25 2.57
N TRP A 84 -8.10 -15.34 3.03
CA TRP A 84 -7.90 -14.59 4.29
C TRP A 84 -9.09 -14.64 5.25
N TRP A 85 -10.30 -14.92 4.76
CA TRP A 85 -11.49 -15.07 5.60
C TRP A 85 -11.30 -16.24 6.58
N ARG A 86 -11.68 -16.04 7.84
CA ARG A 86 -11.51 -17.05 8.89
C ARG A 86 -12.88 -17.46 9.43
N PRO A 87 -13.44 -18.61 9.01
CA PRO A 87 -14.74 -19.06 9.46
C PRO A 87 -14.86 -19.08 10.99
N ASN A 88 -15.97 -18.58 11.52
CA ASN A 88 -16.24 -18.45 12.96
C ASN A 88 -15.30 -17.51 13.74
N ILE A 89 -14.39 -16.81 13.07
CA ILE A 89 -13.44 -15.87 13.69
C ILE A 89 -13.66 -14.46 13.14
N THR A 90 -13.67 -14.29 11.81
CA THR A 90 -14.07 -13.04 11.17
C THR A 90 -15.60 -12.95 11.12
N ARG A 91 -16.13 -11.73 11.23
CA ARG A 91 -17.57 -11.46 11.13
C ARG A 91 -17.88 -10.40 10.09
N GLY A 92 -19.06 -10.47 9.50
CA GLY A 92 -19.46 -9.63 8.38
C GLY A 92 -20.12 -10.42 7.26
N TYR A 93 -20.38 -9.76 6.15
CA TYR A 93 -21.15 -10.30 5.03
C TYR A 93 -20.57 -9.90 3.68
N LEU A 94 -20.84 -10.73 2.67
CA LEU A 94 -20.70 -10.37 1.26
C LEU A 94 -22.07 -9.99 0.69
N TYR A 95 -22.21 -8.75 0.21
CA TYR A 95 -23.42 -8.23 -0.41
C TYR A 95 -23.36 -8.43 -1.93
N LEU A 96 -24.21 -9.34 -2.42
CA LEU A 96 -24.34 -9.69 -3.83
C LEU A 96 -25.51 -8.93 -4.47
N ASP A 97 -25.40 -8.66 -5.76
CA ASP A 97 -26.45 -8.02 -6.57
C ASP A 97 -27.66 -8.93 -6.83
N THR A 98 -27.44 -10.24 -6.88
CA THR A 98 -28.48 -11.26 -7.15
C THR A 98 -28.24 -12.52 -6.32
N ALA A 99 -29.24 -13.40 -6.23
CA ALA A 99 -29.06 -14.68 -5.55
C ALA A 99 -27.97 -15.54 -6.22
N PRO A 100 -27.12 -16.25 -5.46
CA PRO A 100 -26.17 -17.21 -6.03
C PRO A 100 -26.88 -18.23 -6.91
N THR A 101 -26.26 -18.54 -8.05
CA THR A 101 -26.69 -19.60 -8.97
C THR A 101 -26.37 -20.98 -8.40
N ASP A 102 -26.97 -22.03 -9.00
CA ASP A 102 -26.83 -23.41 -8.52
C ASP A 102 -25.36 -23.90 -8.45
N ASP A 103 -24.47 -23.39 -9.31
CA ASP A 103 -23.04 -23.76 -9.33
C ASP A 103 -22.22 -23.07 -8.23
N LEU A 104 -22.77 -22.04 -7.58
CA LEU A 104 -22.21 -21.43 -6.36
C LEU A 104 -22.75 -22.10 -5.08
N LEU A 105 -23.65 -23.09 -5.23
CA LEU A 105 -24.27 -23.81 -4.14
C LEU A 105 -23.79 -25.28 -4.06
N PRO A 106 -23.61 -25.84 -2.86
CA PRO A 106 -23.80 -25.21 -1.55
C PRO A 106 -22.77 -24.10 -1.30
N TRP A 107 -23.21 -23.06 -0.57
CA TRP A 107 -22.33 -21.94 -0.23
C TRP A 107 -21.13 -22.43 0.58
N SER A 108 -19.95 -21.94 0.25
CA SER A 108 -18.72 -22.39 0.89
C SER A 108 -18.64 -21.93 2.33
N GLU A 109 -18.33 -22.84 3.24
CA GLU A 109 -18.07 -22.51 4.65
C GLU A 109 -16.78 -21.66 4.83
N ALA A 110 -15.87 -21.71 3.86
CA ALA A 110 -14.67 -20.87 3.84
C ALA A 110 -14.95 -19.43 3.41
N SER A 111 -16.13 -19.14 2.87
CA SER A 111 -16.55 -17.80 2.44
C SER A 111 -17.34 -17.09 3.53
N PRO A 112 -17.36 -15.74 3.55
CA PRO A 112 -18.30 -15.00 4.39
C PRO A 112 -19.74 -15.38 4.05
N PRO A 113 -20.68 -15.33 5.01
CA PRO A 113 -22.10 -15.45 4.69
C PRO A 113 -22.51 -14.36 3.71
N PHE A 114 -23.35 -14.69 2.73
CA PHE A 114 -23.84 -13.71 1.77
C PHE A 114 -25.17 -13.06 2.20
N ARG A 115 -25.43 -11.89 1.64
CA ARG A 115 -26.70 -11.18 1.63
C ARG A 115 -26.98 -10.70 0.22
N ILE A 116 -28.26 -10.52 -0.10
CA ILE A 116 -28.65 -9.88 -1.35
C ILE A 116 -28.84 -8.40 -1.05
N SER A 117 -28.19 -7.55 -1.84
CA SER A 117 -28.30 -6.11 -1.69
C SER A 117 -29.75 -5.66 -1.80
N ASP A 118 -30.13 -4.68 -0.98
CA ASP A 118 -31.44 -4.08 -1.04
C ASP A 118 -31.71 -3.48 -2.44
N ASN A 119 -32.98 -3.42 -2.84
CA ASN A 119 -33.37 -2.81 -4.10
C ASN A 119 -33.27 -1.27 -4.02
N ILE A 120 -32.29 -0.69 -4.72
CA ILE A 120 -32.02 0.76 -4.74
C ILE A 120 -32.69 1.52 -5.88
N THR A 121 -33.58 0.90 -6.68
CA THR A 121 -34.19 1.54 -7.87
C THR A 121 -34.87 2.86 -7.52
N THR A 122 -35.69 2.89 -6.45
CA THR A 122 -36.39 4.11 -6.05
C THR A 122 -35.41 5.21 -5.65
N LEU A 123 -34.39 4.90 -4.85
CA LEU A 123 -33.36 5.87 -4.45
C LEU A 123 -32.61 6.42 -5.67
N PHE A 124 -32.24 5.55 -6.61
CA PHE A 124 -31.54 5.92 -7.84
C PHE A 124 -32.37 6.85 -8.72
N GLU A 125 -33.65 6.54 -8.94
CA GLU A 125 -34.57 7.35 -9.73
C GLU A 125 -34.87 8.71 -9.07
N GLU A 126 -35.16 8.71 -7.77
CA GLU A 126 -35.48 9.93 -7.02
C GLU A 126 -34.29 10.89 -6.91
N SER A 127 -33.08 10.35 -6.73
CA SER A 127 -31.86 11.16 -6.69
C SER A 127 -31.50 11.75 -8.05
N ARG A 128 -32.07 11.23 -9.15
CA ARG A 128 -31.69 11.60 -10.54
C ARG A 128 -30.19 11.47 -10.75
N HIS A 129 -29.63 10.37 -10.24
CA HIS A 129 -28.20 10.13 -10.26
C HIS A 129 -27.69 9.99 -11.70
N ASN A 130 -26.56 10.63 -12.02
CA ASN A 130 -25.98 10.70 -13.36
C ASN A 130 -25.02 9.53 -13.67
N GLY A 131 -24.78 8.65 -12.70
CA GLY A 131 -23.95 7.44 -12.82
C GLY A 131 -24.77 6.16 -12.96
N GLU A 132 -24.12 5.01 -12.77
CA GLU A 132 -24.76 3.71 -12.85
C GLU A 132 -25.38 3.28 -11.50
N PRO A 133 -26.50 2.52 -11.49
CA PRO A 133 -27.14 2.05 -10.25
C PRO A 133 -26.19 1.26 -9.33
N VAL A 134 -25.22 0.56 -9.90
CA VAL A 134 -24.20 -0.17 -9.13
C VAL A 134 -23.43 0.74 -8.17
N MET A 135 -23.15 1.99 -8.55
CA MET A 135 -22.38 2.91 -7.71
C MET A 135 -23.16 3.30 -6.45
N VAL A 136 -24.48 3.45 -6.57
CA VAL A 136 -25.37 3.69 -5.43
C VAL A 136 -25.49 2.45 -4.55
N ARG A 137 -25.52 1.25 -5.15
CA ARG A 137 -25.54 -0.02 -4.41
C ARG A 137 -24.29 -0.20 -3.54
N LEU A 138 -23.09 0.08 -4.08
CA LEU A 138 -21.83 -0.10 -3.36
C LEU A 138 -21.77 0.74 -2.07
N ILE A 139 -22.19 2.02 -2.11
CA ILE A 139 -22.27 2.86 -0.91
C ILE A 139 -23.45 2.50 0.01
N HIS A 140 -24.56 2.03 -0.56
CA HIS A 140 -25.72 1.57 0.20
C HIS A 140 -25.37 0.39 1.11
N ALA A 141 -24.38 -0.43 0.75
CA ALA A 141 -23.90 -1.53 1.58
C ALA A 141 -23.46 -1.10 2.99
N VAL A 142 -23.10 0.17 3.21
CA VAL A 142 -22.83 0.71 4.57
C VAL A 142 -24.10 0.67 5.44
N ILE A 143 -25.28 0.93 4.87
CA ILE A 143 -26.56 0.82 5.59
C ILE A 143 -26.80 -0.63 5.97
N GLU A 144 -26.55 -1.54 5.04
CA GLU A 144 -26.85 -2.96 5.16
C GLU A 144 -25.95 -3.62 6.22
N ILE A 145 -24.63 -3.39 6.17
CA ILE A 145 -23.71 -3.97 7.15
C ILE A 145 -23.94 -3.42 8.55
N PHE A 146 -24.29 -2.14 8.69
CA PHE A 146 -24.60 -1.59 10.00
C PHE A 146 -25.93 -2.13 10.54
N ARG A 147 -26.92 -2.37 9.67
CA ARG A 147 -28.18 -3.01 10.06
C ARG A 147 -27.94 -4.43 10.57
N ASP A 148 -27.13 -5.19 9.84
CA ASP A 148 -26.89 -6.61 10.08
C ASP A 148 -25.92 -6.85 11.26
N GLU A 149 -24.91 -5.99 11.44
CA GLU A 149 -23.91 -6.07 12.53
C GLU A 149 -23.79 -4.73 13.26
N ARG A 150 -24.31 -4.65 14.50
CA ARG A 150 -24.25 -3.42 15.33
C ARG A 150 -23.83 -3.63 16.77
N GLU A 151 -23.83 -4.88 17.23
CA GLU A 151 -23.57 -5.23 18.62
C GLU A 151 -22.06 -5.43 18.82
N ASP A 152 -21.51 -4.73 19.81
CA ASP A 152 -20.09 -4.77 20.15
C ASP A 152 -19.14 -4.53 18.95
N VAL A 153 -19.54 -3.64 18.04
CA VAL A 153 -18.75 -3.23 16.88
C VAL A 153 -17.98 -1.97 17.19
N ARG A 154 -16.70 -1.97 16.83
CA ARG A 154 -15.83 -0.78 16.91
C ARG A 154 -15.45 -0.25 15.54
N TRP A 155 -15.28 -1.15 14.57
CA TRP A 155 -14.77 -0.83 13.24
C TRP A 155 -15.56 -1.56 12.16
N TYR A 156 -16.05 -0.79 11.19
CA TYR A 156 -16.63 -1.29 9.94
C TYR A 156 -15.58 -1.16 8.84
N ILE A 157 -15.28 -2.26 8.17
CA ILE A 157 -14.28 -2.37 7.12
C ILE A 157 -15.03 -2.73 5.83
N MET A 158 -15.15 -1.78 4.92
CA MET A 158 -15.72 -2.00 3.60
C MET A 158 -14.62 -2.44 2.64
N GLY A 159 -14.93 -3.32 1.68
CA GLY A 159 -13.99 -3.75 0.65
C GLY A 159 -14.66 -4.52 -0.49
N ASP A 160 -13.93 -4.73 -1.58
CA ASP A 160 -14.44 -5.42 -2.76
C ASP A 160 -14.21 -6.93 -2.70
N ASP A 161 -14.94 -7.68 -3.53
CA ASP A 161 -14.88 -9.15 -3.61
C ASP A 161 -13.56 -9.72 -4.16
N ASP A 162 -12.61 -8.89 -4.60
CA ASP A 162 -11.23 -9.22 -4.98
C ASP A 162 -10.16 -8.55 -4.10
N SER A 163 -10.55 -8.14 -2.89
CA SER A 163 -9.63 -7.54 -1.91
C SER A 163 -9.13 -8.58 -0.89
N ILE A 164 -7.82 -8.62 -0.68
CA ILE A 164 -7.18 -9.50 0.32
C ILE A 164 -6.85 -8.68 1.55
N PHE A 165 -7.37 -9.07 2.73
CA PHE A 165 -7.13 -8.35 3.99
C PHE A 165 -6.20 -9.11 4.95
N PHE A 166 -5.30 -8.38 5.61
CA PHE A 166 -4.38 -8.93 6.60
C PHE A 166 -4.93 -8.65 8.01
N VAL A 167 -5.80 -9.55 8.47
CA VAL A 167 -6.66 -9.34 9.64
C VAL A 167 -5.91 -9.09 10.95
N ASP A 168 -4.79 -9.77 11.20
CA ASP A 168 -4.02 -9.55 12.45
C ASP A 168 -3.36 -8.17 12.44
N ASN A 169 -2.84 -7.73 11.29
CA ASN A 169 -2.33 -6.38 11.13
C ASN A 169 -3.43 -5.32 11.27
N LEU A 170 -4.64 -5.58 10.75
CA LEU A 170 -5.80 -4.69 10.93
C LEU A 170 -6.15 -4.53 12.41
N VAL A 171 -6.21 -5.62 13.18
CA VAL A 171 -6.45 -5.57 14.63
C VAL A 171 -5.36 -4.76 15.33
N ASP A 172 -4.09 -5.05 15.05
CA ASP A 172 -2.96 -4.36 15.67
C ASP A 172 -2.97 -2.85 15.36
N VAL A 173 -3.26 -2.46 14.11
CA VAL A 173 -3.32 -1.05 13.71
C VAL A 173 -4.54 -0.35 14.32
N LEU A 174 -5.72 -0.94 14.24
CA LEU A 174 -6.97 -0.33 14.73
C LEU A 174 -7.03 -0.27 16.27
N SER A 175 -6.27 -1.12 16.98
CA SER A 175 -6.13 -1.04 18.44
C SER A 175 -5.49 0.25 18.95
N LYS A 176 -4.76 0.97 18.07
CA LYS A 176 -4.07 2.22 18.40
C LYS A 176 -4.95 3.45 18.30
N TYR A 177 -6.12 3.32 17.67
CA TYR A 177 -7.05 4.43 17.48
C TYR A 177 -8.16 4.40 18.53
N ASP A 178 -8.59 5.58 18.99
CA ASP A 178 -9.77 5.71 19.83
C ASP A 178 -11.04 5.51 18.99
N HIS A 179 -11.52 4.28 18.93
CA HIS A 179 -12.73 3.87 18.23
C HIS A 179 -14.02 4.63 18.63
N THR A 180 -14.01 5.39 19.73
CA THR A 180 -15.16 6.22 20.15
C THR A 180 -15.23 7.56 19.42
N LYS A 181 -14.20 7.90 18.63
CA LYS A 181 -14.12 9.12 17.82
C LYS A 181 -14.60 8.85 16.40
N TYR A 182 -14.93 9.92 15.67
CA TYR A 182 -15.23 9.87 14.25
C TYR A 182 -13.92 9.72 13.46
N ILE A 183 -13.63 8.50 13.04
CA ILE A 183 -12.41 8.15 12.33
C ILE A 183 -12.75 7.47 11.02
N TYR A 184 -12.16 8.00 9.94
CA TYR A 184 -12.22 7.47 8.57
C TYR A 184 -10.80 7.16 8.10
N ILE A 185 -10.52 5.89 7.78
CA ILE A 185 -9.19 5.44 7.31
C ILE A 185 -9.37 4.79 5.94
N GLY A 186 -8.45 5.06 5.01
CA GLY A 186 -8.47 4.48 3.67
C GLY A 186 -7.10 4.51 3.00
N GLY A 187 -6.99 3.82 1.86
CA GLY A 187 -5.80 3.83 1.00
C GLY A 187 -5.98 4.74 -0.22
N HIS A 188 -4.87 5.29 -0.72
CA HIS A 188 -4.83 5.99 -2.01
C HIS A 188 -4.53 5.02 -3.14
N SER A 189 -4.81 5.45 -4.37
CA SER A 189 -4.27 4.79 -5.56
C SER A 189 -2.74 4.96 -5.62
N GLU A 190 -2.01 3.92 -6.00
CA GLU A 190 -0.56 3.99 -6.24
C GLU A 190 -0.24 4.89 -7.45
N SER A 191 -1.19 4.97 -8.39
CA SER A 191 -1.11 5.84 -9.57
C SER A 191 -1.61 7.26 -9.25
N ILE A 192 -0.94 8.27 -9.79
CA ILE A 192 -1.32 9.68 -9.55
C ILE A 192 -2.68 10.02 -10.18
N ALA A 193 -2.92 9.54 -11.40
CA ALA A 193 -4.07 9.99 -12.19
C ALA A 193 -5.44 9.68 -11.54
N PRO A 194 -5.71 8.48 -10.97
CA PRO A 194 -6.95 8.25 -10.23
C PRO A 194 -7.14 9.18 -9.04
N ASN A 195 -6.06 9.46 -8.29
CA ASN A 195 -6.13 10.39 -7.15
C ASN A 195 -6.43 11.83 -7.60
N GLU A 196 -5.85 12.29 -8.72
CA GLU A 196 -6.12 13.62 -9.27
C GLU A 196 -7.53 13.76 -9.85
N ILE A 197 -8.03 12.72 -10.52
CA ILE A 197 -9.36 12.72 -11.15
C ILE A 197 -10.47 12.60 -10.10
N LEU A 198 -10.27 11.78 -9.06
CA LEU A 198 -11.28 11.50 -8.05
C LEU A 198 -11.11 12.40 -6.82
N SER A 199 -10.09 12.17 -6.00
CA SER A 199 -9.62 13.07 -4.94
C SER A 199 -8.48 12.43 -4.13
N TYR A 200 -7.53 13.23 -3.64
CA TYR A 200 -6.57 12.82 -2.60
C TYR A 200 -7.19 12.76 -1.19
N ASP A 201 -8.40 13.29 -1.00
CA ASP A 201 -9.16 13.15 0.25
C ASP A 201 -10.03 11.88 0.25
N MET A 202 -10.05 11.13 -0.85
CA MET A 202 -10.82 9.89 -0.99
C MET A 202 -9.96 8.67 -0.64
N GLY A 203 -10.49 7.79 0.21
CA GLY A 203 -9.99 6.43 0.30
C GLY A 203 -10.64 5.58 -0.80
N PHE A 204 -9.88 4.71 -1.45
CA PHE A 204 -10.40 3.81 -2.47
C PHE A 204 -11.01 2.55 -1.83
N GLY A 205 -12.19 2.15 -2.32
CA GLY A 205 -13.02 1.06 -1.78
C GLY A 205 -12.32 -0.29 -1.82
N GLY A 206 -11.70 -0.63 -2.94
CA GLY A 206 -10.93 -1.87 -3.11
C GLY A 206 -9.74 -1.96 -2.14
N ALA A 207 -9.02 -0.85 -1.91
CA ALA A 207 -7.99 -0.78 -0.88
C ALA A 207 -8.54 -1.03 0.53
N GLY A 208 -9.84 -0.83 0.74
CA GLY A 208 -10.50 -0.95 2.01
C GLY A 208 -10.78 0.41 2.65
N LEU A 209 -12.03 0.60 3.06
CA LEU A 209 -12.49 1.79 3.75
C LEU A 209 -12.93 1.46 5.17
N ILE A 210 -12.30 2.08 6.15
CA ILE A 210 -12.50 1.75 7.56
C ILE A 210 -13.16 2.93 8.28
N MET A 211 -14.29 2.66 8.91
CA MET A 211 -15.03 3.62 9.71
C MET A 211 -15.14 3.13 11.14
N SER A 212 -14.81 4.01 12.09
CA SER A 212 -15.21 3.84 13.49
C SER A 212 -16.73 3.70 13.62
N TYR A 213 -17.20 3.01 14.66
CA TYR A 213 -18.63 2.85 14.94
C TYR A 213 -19.46 4.15 14.88
N PRO A 214 -19.10 5.25 15.60
CA PRO A 214 -19.89 6.48 15.56
C PRO A 214 -19.94 7.12 14.17
N LEU A 215 -18.87 6.98 13.37
CA LEU A 215 -18.88 7.45 11.99
C LEU A 215 -19.80 6.59 11.12
N ALA A 216 -19.66 5.27 11.16
CA ALA A 216 -20.50 4.37 10.37
C ALA A 216 -22.00 4.57 10.68
N LYS A 217 -22.35 4.77 11.95
CA LYS A 217 -23.71 5.11 12.38
C LYS A 217 -24.23 6.40 11.75
N MET A 218 -23.35 7.41 11.66
CA MET A 218 -23.68 8.70 11.05
C MET A 218 -23.81 8.57 9.52
N VAL A 219 -22.92 7.81 8.88
CA VAL A 219 -23.00 7.53 7.43
C VAL A 219 -24.30 6.80 7.11
N GLN A 220 -24.59 5.68 7.78
CA GLN A 220 -25.83 4.91 7.55
C GLN A 220 -27.07 5.81 7.60
N LYS A 221 -27.15 6.72 8.57
CA LYS A 221 -28.32 7.59 8.73
C LYS A 221 -28.51 8.60 7.59
N ASN A 222 -27.45 8.98 6.89
CA ASN A 222 -27.45 10.14 6.00
C ASN A 222 -26.98 9.83 4.56
N ILE A 223 -26.51 8.62 4.26
CA ILE A 223 -25.89 8.32 2.96
C ILE A 223 -26.88 8.45 1.80
N GLU A 224 -28.16 8.08 1.97
CA GLU A 224 -29.17 8.28 0.92
C GLU A 224 -29.40 9.76 0.59
N ASP A 225 -29.48 10.61 1.62
CA ASP A 225 -29.59 12.06 1.44
C ASP A 225 -28.33 12.64 0.78
N CYS A 226 -27.16 12.06 1.07
CA CYS A 226 -25.92 12.39 0.39
C CYS A 226 -25.97 12.03 -1.11
N VAL A 227 -26.50 10.85 -1.47
CA VAL A 227 -26.71 10.46 -2.88
C VAL A 227 -27.62 11.45 -3.59
N ARG A 228 -28.72 11.88 -2.94
CA ARG A 228 -29.62 12.93 -3.47
C ARG A 228 -28.94 14.30 -3.57
N ARG A 229 -27.98 14.60 -2.69
CA ARG A 229 -27.23 15.88 -2.67
C ARG A 229 -26.16 15.95 -3.75
N TYR A 230 -25.54 14.83 -4.10
CA TYR A 230 -24.45 14.74 -5.07
C TYR A 230 -24.77 13.84 -6.26
N PRO A 231 -25.87 14.07 -7.00
CA PRO A 231 -26.29 13.17 -8.07
C PRO A 231 -25.30 13.14 -9.26
N GLN A 232 -24.39 14.12 -9.36
CA GLN A 232 -23.38 14.18 -10.40
C GLN A 232 -22.17 13.26 -10.19
N LEU A 233 -21.93 12.76 -8.97
CA LEU A 233 -20.77 11.93 -8.67
C LEU A 233 -20.99 10.52 -9.22
N LYS A 234 -20.03 10.00 -9.98
CA LYS A 234 -20.16 8.70 -10.67
C LYS A 234 -19.34 7.59 -10.01
N CYS A 235 -18.67 7.89 -8.92
CA CYS A 235 -17.85 6.95 -8.16
C CYS A 235 -18.46 6.79 -6.76
N ALA A 236 -18.63 5.54 -6.34
CA ALA A 236 -19.14 5.18 -5.02
C ALA A 236 -18.28 5.79 -3.91
N ASP A 237 -16.98 5.54 -3.95
CA ASP A 237 -16.02 6.00 -2.93
C ASP A 237 -15.94 7.52 -2.84
N GLN A 238 -16.02 8.20 -3.98
CA GLN A 238 -16.05 9.67 -4.03
C GLN A 238 -17.33 10.21 -3.39
N THR A 239 -18.46 9.54 -3.58
CA THR A 239 -19.73 9.92 -2.95
C THR A 239 -19.67 9.71 -1.44
N LEU A 240 -19.13 8.58 -0.99
CA LEU A 240 -18.91 8.31 0.44
C LEU A 240 -17.95 9.32 1.07
N MET A 241 -16.84 9.65 0.40
CA MET A 241 -15.91 10.70 0.84
C MET A 241 -16.63 12.04 1.02
N ASN A 242 -17.42 12.50 0.04
CA ASN A 242 -18.16 13.76 0.17
C ASN A 242 -19.14 13.72 1.35
N CYS A 243 -19.84 12.59 1.55
CA CYS A 243 -20.70 12.37 2.71
C CYS A 243 -19.95 12.55 4.03
N VAL A 244 -18.79 11.90 4.15
CA VAL A 244 -17.96 11.93 5.34
C VAL A 244 -17.39 13.33 5.60
N ASN A 245 -16.99 14.04 4.53
CA ASN A 245 -16.53 15.43 4.60
C ASN A 245 -17.63 16.40 5.03
N ASP A 246 -18.88 16.18 4.64
CA ASP A 246 -20.02 16.99 5.11
C ASP A 246 -20.24 16.87 6.62
N PHE A 247 -19.78 15.79 7.24
CA PHE A 247 -19.76 15.62 8.70
C PHE A 247 -18.55 16.27 9.38
N GLY A 248 -17.63 16.87 8.60
CA GLY A 248 -16.39 17.47 9.09
C GLY A 248 -15.31 16.46 9.47
N VAL A 249 -15.37 15.24 8.91
CA VAL A 249 -14.38 14.18 9.16
C VAL A 249 -13.49 14.04 7.94
N ALA A 250 -12.17 14.10 8.12
CA ALA A 250 -11.20 13.97 7.04
C ALA A 250 -10.64 12.54 6.94
N LEU A 251 -10.15 12.17 5.75
CA LEU A 251 -9.45 10.92 5.52
C LEU A 251 -8.16 10.85 6.33
N THR A 252 -7.97 9.72 7.02
CA THR A 252 -6.69 9.29 7.56
C THR A 252 -6.08 8.26 6.60
N ALA A 253 -5.23 8.72 5.68
CA ALA A 253 -4.62 7.84 4.68
C ALA A 253 -3.62 6.87 5.34
N HIS A 254 -3.76 5.57 5.09
CA HIS A 254 -2.86 4.54 5.63
C HIS A 254 -2.06 3.85 4.53
N LYS A 255 -0.72 3.88 4.65
CA LYS A 255 0.22 3.38 3.62
C LYS A 255 0.28 1.86 3.44
N GLY A 256 -0.52 1.11 4.21
CA GLY A 256 -0.64 -0.34 4.09
C GLY A 256 -1.96 -0.80 3.47
N LEU A 257 -2.86 0.14 3.14
CA LEU A 257 -4.07 -0.14 2.38
C LEU A 257 -3.76 0.17 0.91
N HIS A 258 -3.81 -0.84 0.06
CA HIS A 258 -3.38 -0.73 -1.33
C HIS A 258 -4.53 -1.00 -2.28
N GLN A 259 -4.89 0.02 -3.06
CA GLN A 259 -5.78 -0.13 -4.20
C GLN A 259 -5.09 -0.97 -5.29
N MET A 260 -3.77 -0.88 -5.38
CA MET A 260 -2.94 -1.53 -6.40
C MET A 260 -3.45 -1.24 -7.83
N ASP A 261 -3.82 0.03 -8.05
CA ASP A 261 -4.18 0.62 -9.35
C ASP A 261 -2.92 0.68 -10.24
N LEU A 262 -2.47 -0.50 -10.66
CA LEU A 262 -1.27 -0.81 -11.41
C LEU A 262 -1.63 -1.89 -12.44
N HIS A 263 -0.79 -2.06 -13.46
CA HIS A 263 -0.94 -3.15 -14.44
C HIS A 263 0.32 -3.99 -14.55
N GLY A 264 0.13 -5.29 -14.84
CA GLY A 264 1.20 -6.24 -15.11
C GLY A 264 1.91 -6.73 -13.85
N ASP A 265 3.25 -6.81 -13.93
CA ASP A 265 4.10 -7.36 -12.88
C ASP A 265 4.33 -6.35 -11.72
N VAL A 266 3.68 -6.59 -10.58
CA VAL A 266 3.85 -5.77 -9.36
C VAL A 266 4.98 -6.23 -8.44
N SER A 267 5.85 -7.15 -8.90
CA SER A 267 6.92 -7.71 -8.06
C SER A 267 7.88 -6.65 -7.52
N GLY A 268 8.21 -5.62 -8.30
CA GLY A 268 9.04 -4.52 -7.84
C GLY A 268 8.43 -3.75 -6.66
N PHE A 269 7.10 -3.53 -6.70
CA PHE A 269 6.34 -2.86 -5.65
C PHE A 269 6.32 -3.69 -4.36
N LEU A 270 5.91 -4.96 -4.44
CA LEU A 270 5.87 -5.86 -3.28
C LEU A 270 7.26 -6.18 -2.70
N SER A 271 8.32 -6.13 -3.52
CA SER A 271 9.70 -6.34 -3.07
C SER A 271 10.29 -5.16 -2.29
N SER A 272 9.62 -4.01 -2.30
CA SER A 272 10.13 -2.76 -1.72
C SER A 272 9.12 -2.07 -0.80
N HIS A 273 8.13 -2.83 -0.31
CA HIS A 273 7.09 -2.28 0.55
C HIS A 273 7.72 -1.61 1.80
N PRO A 274 7.24 -0.41 2.18
CA PRO A 274 7.79 0.33 3.31
C PRO A 274 7.60 -0.42 4.64
N LYS A 275 8.28 0.05 5.70
CA LYS A 275 8.12 -0.47 7.07
C LYS A 275 6.79 -0.03 7.70
N VAL A 276 5.70 -0.48 7.13
CA VAL A 276 4.32 -0.26 7.57
C VAL A 276 3.62 -1.62 7.52
N PRO A 277 2.74 -1.96 8.47
CA PRO A 277 1.95 -3.18 8.37
C PRO A 277 1.11 -3.18 7.09
N LEU A 278 1.25 -4.23 6.28
CA LEU A 278 0.38 -4.46 5.13
C LEU A 278 -1.02 -4.79 5.65
N LEU A 279 -2.04 -4.04 5.22
CA LEU A 279 -3.43 -4.16 5.69
C LEU A 279 -4.34 -4.76 4.62
N SER A 280 -4.11 -4.41 3.36
CA SER A 280 -4.82 -5.00 2.24
C SER A 280 -4.01 -4.96 0.95
N LEU A 281 -4.39 -5.80 0.00
CA LEU A 281 -3.98 -5.73 -1.40
C LEU A 281 -5.23 -5.89 -2.28
N HIS A 282 -5.37 -5.01 -3.27
CA HIS A 282 -6.50 -5.04 -4.21
C HIS A 282 -6.05 -5.25 -5.66
N HIS A 283 -7.05 -5.57 -6.46
CA HIS A 283 -7.14 -5.80 -7.89
C HIS A 283 -6.26 -6.87 -8.52
N PHE A 284 -6.13 -8.02 -7.86
CA PHE A 284 -5.43 -9.19 -8.39
C PHE A 284 -5.86 -9.57 -9.82
N ASP A 285 -7.12 -9.33 -10.20
CA ASP A 285 -7.64 -9.61 -11.55
C ASP A 285 -6.95 -8.81 -12.68
N GLN A 286 -6.42 -7.62 -12.37
CA GLN A 286 -5.74 -6.75 -13.34
C GLN A 286 -4.23 -6.97 -13.39
N LEU A 287 -3.70 -7.75 -12.44
CA LEU A 287 -2.28 -7.96 -12.27
C LEU A 287 -1.84 -9.30 -12.84
N ASP A 288 -0.56 -9.41 -13.18
CA ASP A 288 0.05 -10.72 -13.37
C ASP A 288 0.08 -11.46 -12.02
N PRO A 289 0.05 -12.81 -12.01
CA PRO A 289 0.21 -13.56 -10.76
C PRO A 289 1.46 -13.12 -10.01
N ILE A 290 1.32 -12.76 -8.72
CA ILE A 290 2.45 -12.28 -7.91
C ILE A 290 3.54 -13.34 -7.71
N PHE A 291 3.21 -14.61 -7.96
CA PHE A 291 4.16 -15.71 -8.17
C PHE A 291 4.01 -16.24 -9.60
N PRO A 292 4.97 -16.00 -10.51
CA PRO A 292 4.80 -16.27 -11.96
C PRO A 292 4.55 -17.74 -12.34
N SER A 293 4.84 -18.69 -11.46
CA SER A 293 4.62 -20.12 -11.69
C SER A 293 3.24 -20.62 -11.22
N MET A 294 2.38 -19.72 -10.74
CA MET A 294 1.08 -20.00 -10.16
C MET A 294 0.02 -19.13 -10.86
N ASP A 295 -1.26 -19.52 -10.77
CA ASP A 295 -2.33 -18.59 -11.11
C ASP A 295 -2.51 -17.51 -10.01
N ARG A 296 -3.41 -16.53 -10.25
CA ARG A 296 -3.65 -15.43 -9.29
C ARG A 296 -4.19 -15.91 -7.95
N SER A 297 -5.08 -16.89 -7.97
CA SER A 297 -5.73 -17.47 -6.78
C SER A 297 -4.73 -18.26 -5.95
N GLU A 298 -3.94 -19.12 -6.60
CA GLU A 298 -2.85 -19.86 -6.00
C GLU A 298 -1.79 -18.92 -5.43
N SER A 299 -1.44 -17.87 -6.17
CA SER A 299 -0.49 -16.85 -5.72
C SER A 299 -0.94 -16.13 -4.44
N ALA A 300 -2.20 -15.73 -4.37
CA ALA A 300 -2.81 -15.14 -3.18
C ALA A 300 -2.72 -16.08 -1.97
N LYS A 301 -3.17 -17.33 -2.14
CA LYS A 301 -3.10 -18.37 -1.09
C LYS A 301 -1.66 -18.67 -0.68
N HIS A 302 -0.71 -18.61 -1.62
CA HIS A 302 0.70 -18.85 -1.35
C HIS A 302 1.33 -17.74 -0.51
N LEU A 303 1.04 -16.47 -0.79
CA LEU A 303 1.44 -15.33 0.06
C LEU A 303 0.88 -15.49 1.48
N MET A 304 -0.37 -15.94 1.60
CA MET A 304 -1.03 -16.13 2.89
C MET A 304 -0.37 -17.20 3.77
N LYS A 305 0.42 -18.13 3.21
CA LYS A 305 1.22 -19.08 4.00
C LYS A 305 2.25 -18.36 4.89
N ALA A 306 2.91 -17.32 4.36
CA ALA A 306 3.83 -16.50 5.14
C ALA A 306 3.06 -15.55 6.06
N ALA A 307 1.98 -14.94 5.57
CA ALA A 307 1.12 -14.05 6.35
C ALA A 307 0.59 -14.73 7.63
N ASN A 308 0.17 -15.99 7.54
CA ASN A 308 -0.36 -16.75 8.68
C ASN A 308 0.67 -17.04 9.79
N ILE A 309 1.96 -16.77 9.55
CA ILE A 309 3.03 -16.92 10.53
C ILE A 309 3.46 -15.57 11.11
N ASP A 310 3.68 -14.54 10.28
CA ASP A 310 4.12 -13.21 10.73
C ASP A 310 3.63 -12.09 9.79
N GLN A 311 2.35 -11.70 9.91
CA GLN A 311 1.80 -10.57 9.16
C GLN A 311 2.54 -9.24 9.39
N PRO A 312 2.99 -8.89 10.61
CA PRO A 312 3.70 -7.63 10.85
C PRO A 312 4.99 -7.46 10.06
N ARG A 313 5.60 -8.56 9.60
CA ARG A 313 6.84 -8.57 8.81
C ARG A 313 6.62 -8.76 7.31
N LEU A 314 5.43 -9.23 6.92
CA LEU A 314 5.08 -9.52 5.54
C LEU A 314 5.39 -8.35 4.60
N VAL A 315 6.06 -8.67 3.49
CA VAL A 315 6.57 -7.79 2.43
C VAL A 315 7.51 -6.65 2.85
N GLN A 316 7.78 -6.47 4.15
CA GLN A 316 8.64 -5.37 4.60
C GLN A 316 10.08 -5.58 4.15
N GLN A 317 10.65 -4.52 3.55
CA GLN A 317 12.01 -4.57 3.01
C GLN A 317 13.08 -4.44 4.11
N THR A 318 13.93 -5.44 4.20
CA THR A 318 15.18 -5.46 5.00
C THR A 318 16.38 -5.56 4.07
N VAL A 319 17.45 -4.81 4.33
CA VAL A 319 18.65 -4.75 3.48
C VAL A 319 19.89 -5.10 4.30
N CYS A 320 20.76 -5.95 3.77
CA CYS A 320 22.09 -6.22 4.33
C CYS A 320 23.13 -6.45 3.24
N TYR A 321 24.41 -6.47 3.64
CA TYR A 321 25.55 -6.35 2.75
C TYR A 321 26.55 -7.48 2.97
N ASP A 322 26.97 -8.13 1.89
CA ASP A 322 28.21 -8.91 1.86
C ASP A 322 29.33 -8.01 1.36
N ARG A 323 30.11 -7.43 2.26
CA ARG A 323 31.20 -6.53 1.88
C ARG A 323 32.41 -7.25 1.30
N GLN A 324 32.54 -8.56 1.51
CA GLN A 324 33.64 -9.32 0.93
C GLN A 324 33.38 -9.59 -0.55
N LEU A 325 32.12 -9.92 -0.88
CA LEU A 325 31.70 -10.19 -2.24
C LEU A 325 31.15 -8.97 -2.99
N ASN A 326 31.02 -7.82 -2.31
CA ASN A 326 30.32 -6.63 -2.81
C ASN A 326 28.87 -6.90 -3.20
N TRP A 327 28.16 -7.72 -2.43
CA TRP A 327 26.74 -8.00 -2.67
C TRP A 327 25.83 -7.21 -1.75
N THR A 328 24.67 -6.83 -2.27
CA THR A 328 23.55 -6.33 -1.48
C THR A 328 22.40 -7.32 -1.53
N PHE A 329 21.90 -7.70 -0.36
CA PHE A 329 20.68 -8.46 -0.21
C PHE A 329 19.54 -7.51 0.11
N SER A 330 18.44 -7.60 -0.64
CA SER A 330 17.18 -6.92 -0.33
C SER A 330 16.11 -7.98 -0.13
N CYS A 331 15.65 -8.16 1.11
CA CYS A 331 14.68 -9.15 1.51
C CYS A 331 13.32 -8.49 1.75
N SER A 332 12.31 -8.88 0.98
CA SER A 332 10.89 -8.65 1.25
C SER A 332 10.33 -9.92 1.90
N TRP A 333 10.18 -9.90 3.23
CA TRP A 333 9.91 -11.13 3.97
C TRP A 333 8.57 -11.76 3.57
N GLY A 334 8.57 -13.08 3.35
CA GLY A 334 7.39 -13.81 2.85
C GLY A 334 7.07 -13.61 1.36
N TYR A 335 7.86 -12.82 0.61
CA TYR A 335 7.62 -12.60 -0.83
C TYR A 335 8.86 -12.84 -1.70
N SER A 336 9.92 -12.02 -1.56
CA SER A 336 11.09 -12.08 -2.45
C SER A 336 12.40 -11.78 -1.73
N VAL A 337 13.51 -12.25 -2.31
CA VAL A 337 14.86 -11.80 -1.97
C VAL A 337 15.60 -11.47 -3.26
N HIS A 338 16.24 -10.31 -3.30
CA HIS A 338 17.11 -9.88 -4.38
C HIS A 338 18.57 -9.91 -3.95
N ILE A 339 19.44 -10.43 -4.82
CA ILE A 339 20.90 -10.25 -4.71
C ILE A 339 21.34 -9.29 -5.79
N TYR A 340 21.92 -8.16 -5.41
CA TYR A 340 22.63 -7.25 -6.32
C TYR A 340 24.13 -7.51 -6.19
N GLU A 341 24.82 -7.68 -7.31
CA GLU A 341 26.29 -7.82 -7.33
C GLU A 341 26.99 -6.44 -7.25
N ASN A 342 26.50 -5.59 -6.36
CA ASN A 342 27.06 -4.29 -6.04
C ASN A 342 26.59 -3.87 -4.65
N ILE A 343 27.32 -2.98 -3.98
CA ILE A 343 26.87 -2.34 -2.73
C ILE A 343 25.94 -1.18 -3.08
N ILE A 344 24.64 -1.40 -2.92
CA ILE A 344 23.59 -0.41 -3.22
C ILE A 344 23.01 0.12 -1.90
N PRO A 345 23.07 1.43 -1.63
CA PRO A 345 22.51 2.00 -0.41
C PRO A 345 21.03 1.70 -0.25
N ARG A 346 20.59 1.43 0.98
CA ARG A 346 19.17 1.26 1.30
C ARG A 346 18.31 2.44 0.83
N SER A 347 18.84 3.67 0.90
CA SER A 347 18.14 4.87 0.40
C SER A 347 17.74 4.78 -1.08
N VAL A 348 18.50 4.03 -1.88
CA VAL A 348 18.19 3.75 -3.30
C VAL A 348 17.24 2.55 -3.41
N LEU A 349 17.49 1.47 -2.66
CA LEU A 349 16.69 0.23 -2.76
C LEU A 349 15.26 0.36 -2.23
N LYS A 350 14.98 1.36 -1.39
CA LYS A 350 13.62 1.69 -0.97
C LYS A 350 12.71 2.10 -2.13
N ALA A 351 13.26 2.61 -3.23
CA ALA A 351 12.50 2.87 -4.44
C ALA A 351 12.34 1.53 -5.21
N PRO A 352 11.11 1.07 -5.47
CA PRO A 352 10.87 -0.17 -6.20
C PRO A 352 11.42 -0.11 -7.63
N LEU A 353 11.83 -1.27 -8.15
CA LEU A 353 11.99 -1.43 -9.59
C LEU A 353 10.62 -1.27 -10.26
N GLN A 354 10.54 -0.49 -11.34
CA GLN A 354 9.29 -0.26 -12.06
C GLN A 354 9.00 -1.42 -13.02
N THR A 355 8.58 -2.56 -12.46
CA THR A 355 8.10 -3.73 -13.22
C THR A 355 6.65 -3.57 -13.69
N PHE A 356 5.94 -2.61 -13.12
CA PHE A 356 4.51 -2.34 -13.32
C PHE A 356 4.27 -1.07 -14.16
N LYS A 357 3.02 -0.91 -14.60
CA LYS A 357 2.54 0.27 -15.35
C LYS A 357 1.47 1.03 -14.56
N PRO A 358 1.27 2.35 -14.78
CA PRO A 358 0.22 3.12 -14.12
C PRO A 358 -1.17 2.67 -14.58
N TRP A 359 -2.18 2.89 -13.74
CA TRP A 359 -3.58 2.54 -14.02
C TRP A 359 -4.10 3.12 -15.33
N ILE A 360 -3.83 4.41 -15.55
CA ILE A 360 -4.12 5.10 -16.80
C ILE A 360 -2.84 5.10 -17.64
N LEU A 361 -2.83 4.28 -18.69
CA LEU A 361 -1.64 4.00 -19.48
C LEU A 361 -1.08 5.22 -20.22
N GLU A 362 -1.93 6.17 -20.61
CA GLU A 362 -1.56 7.37 -21.37
C GLU A 362 -1.29 8.60 -20.47
N SER A 363 -1.08 8.41 -19.17
CA SER A 363 -0.76 9.51 -18.25
C SER A 363 0.64 10.09 -18.47
N THR A 364 0.79 11.39 -18.22
CA THR A 364 2.09 12.07 -18.23
C THR A 364 2.75 11.98 -16.85
N PRO A 365 4.09 11.80 -16.75
CA PRO A 365 4.78 11.85 -15.47
C PRO A 365 4.51 13.15 -14.70
N PRO A 366 4.53 13.11 -13.35
CA PRO A 366 4.78 11.93 -12.51
C PRO A 366 3.63 10.92 -12.55
N LEU A 367 3.96 9.62 -12.55
CA LEU A 367 2.99 8.52 -12.74
C LEU A 367 2.47 7.91 -11.44
N PHE A 368 3.30 7.91 -10.39
CA PHE A 368 3.05 7.22 -9.13
C PHE A 368 3.26 8.19 -7.96
N ILE A 369 2.57 7.94 -6.85
CA ILE A 369 2.71 8.74 -5.61
C ILE A 369 4.00 8.42 -4.82
N PHE A 370 4.94 7.71 -5.45
CA PHE A 370 6.24 7.31 -4.92
C PHE A 370 7.28 7.23 -6.04
N ASP A 371 8.55 7.32 -5.67
CA ASP A 371 9.66 7.20 -6.60
C ASP A 371 9.87 5.75 -7.05
N THR A 372 10.21 5.56 -8.32
CA THR A 372 10.57 4.26 -8.89
C THR A 372 11.98 4.29 -9.47
N ARG A 373 12.56 3.10 -9.65
CA ARG A 373 13.80 2.90 -10.40
C ARG A 373 13.51 2.19 -11.71
N PRO A 374 14.07 2.64 -12.85
CA PRO A 374 13.87 1.96 -14.11
C PRO A 374 14.52 0.58 -14.09
N LEU A 375 13.96 -0.34 -14.88
CA LEU A 375 14.65 -1.58 -15.23
C LEU A 375 15.90 -1.23 -16.05
N SER A 376 16.97 -1.99 -15.85
CA SER A 376 18.26 -1.76 -16.49
C SER A 376 18.83 -3.07 -17.05
N ASN A 377 19.69 -2.95 -18.06
CA ASN A 377 20.54 -4.06 -18.53
C ASN A 377 21.96 -3.99 -17.93
N ASP A 378 22.17 -3.10 -16.95
CA ASP A 378 23.41 -3.02 -16.19
C ASP A 378 23.50 -4.18 -15.17
N PRO A 379 24.49 -5.08 -15.28
CA PRO A 379 24.66 -6.20 -14.35
C PRO A 379 24.89 -5.75 -12.89
N CYS A 380 25.39 -4.53 -12.67
CA CYS A 380 25.64 -3.97 -11.34
C CYS A 380 24.38 -3.35 -10.71
N ALA A 381 23.32 -3.12 -11.49
CA ALA A 381 22.05 -2.54 -11.03
C ALA A 381 20.88 -3.55 -11.08
N THR A 382 21.02 -4.64 -11.84
CA THR A 382 19.97 -5.64 -12.04
C THR A 382 20.17 -6.85 -11.11
N PRO A 383 19.17 -7.19 -10.27
CA PRO A 383 19.33 -8.22 -9.27
C PRO A 383 19.14 -9.64 -9.85
N HIS A 384 19.67 -10.62 -9.12
CA HIS A 384 19.14 -11.98 -9.15
C HIS A 384 17.87 -12.02 -8.30
N VAL A 385 16.80 -12.61 -8.84
CA VAL A 385 15.48 -12.62 -8.18
C VAL A 385 15.17 -14.01 -7.63
N PHE A 386 14.80 -14.06 -6.36
CA PHE A 386 14.35 -15.25 -5.66
C PHE A 386 12.97 -15.00 -5.07
N LEU A 387 12.05 -15.97 -5.20
CA LEU A 387 10.69 -15.87 -4.68
C LEU A 387 10.44 -16.89 -3.58
N PHE A 388 9.54 -16.54 -2.67
CA PHE A 388 9.12 -17.36 -1.55
C PHE A 388 8.59 -18.73 -2.01
N GLU A 389 9.16 -19.80 -1.47
CA GLU A 389 8.80 -21.18 -1.77
C GLU A 389 8.08 -21.86 -0.59
N SER A 390 8.64 -21.72 0.62
CA SER A 390 8.11 -22.42 1.79
C SER A 390 8.54 -21.76 3.10
N ILE A 391 7.81 -22.05 4.17
CA ILE A 391 8.07 -21.56 5.52
C ILE A 391 8.04 -22.73 6.50
N LYS A 392 8.96 -22.73 7.47
CA LYS A 392 9.05 -23.76 8.51
C LYS A 392 9.42 -23.15 9.85
N ILE A 393 8.61 -23.42 10.87
CA ILE A 393 8.94 -23.12 12.26
C ILE A 393 10.00 -24.13 12.71
N ILE A 394 11.16 -23.65 13.16
CA ILE A 394 12.28 -24.51 13.58
C ILE A 394 12.14 -24.88 15.05
N ASN A 395 11.82 -23.89 15.88
CA ASN A 395 11.70 -23.97 17.32
C ASN A 395 10.73 -22.85 17.80
N GLU A 396 10.55 -22.70 19.11
CA GLU A 396 9.64 -21.71 19.70
C GLU A 396 10.04 -20.24 19.44
N THR A 397 11.22 -20.00 18.87
CA THR A 397 11.81 -18.66 18.73
C THR A 397 12.12 -18.26 17.29
N GLU A 398 12.26 -19.21 16.35
CA GLU A 398 12.79 -18.95 15.01
C GLU A 398 11.99 -19.68 13.92
N VAL A 399 11.86 -18.99 12.79
CA VAL A 399 11.25 -19.47 11.55
C VAL A 399 12.27 -19.37 10.42
N ILE A 400 12.30 -20.37 9.55
CA ILE A 400 13.01 -20.30 8.26
C ILE A 400 12.00 -20.11 7.15
N THR A 401 12.24 -19.11 6.31
CA THR A 401 11.61 -18.95 4.99
C THR A 401 12.61 -19.31 3.89
N ASN A 402 12.18 -20.14 2.95
CA ASN A 402 12.95 -20.56 1.79
C ASN A 402 12.55 -19.74 0.57
N TYR A 403 13.54 -19.32 -0.20
CA TYR A 403 13.37 -18.59 -1.45
C TYR A 403 14.15 -19.30 -2.55
N VAL A 404 13.54 -19.43 -3.72
CA VAL A 404 14.12 -20.11 -4.88
C VAL A 404 14.29 -19.16 -6.04
N ARG A 405 15.38 -19.33 -6.78
CA ARG A 405 15.68 -18.54 -7.98
C ARG A 405 14.55 -18.68 -9.00
N VAL A 406 14.02 -17.55 -9.48
CA VAL A 406 12.95 -17.54 -10.49
C VAL A 406 13.48 -17.98 -11.85
N ALA A 407 14.58 -17.36 -12.27
CA ALA A 407 15.22 -17.61 -13.54
C ALA A 407 16.70 -17.22 -13.48
N SER A 408 17.47 -17.64 -14.48
CA SER A 408 18.80 -17.06 -14.72
C SER A 408 18.66 -15.56 -15.00
N ARG A 409 19.57 -14.76 -14.44
CA ARG A 409 19.58 -13.30 -14.66
C ARG A 409 19.87 -12.95 -16.12
N GLY A 410 20.57 -13.82 -16.86
CA GLY A 410 20.88 -13.61 -18.27
C GLY A 410 21.84 -12.45 -18.55
N LEU A 411 22.55 -11.96 -17.53
CA LEU A 411 23.54 -10.90 -17.61
C LEU A 411 24.88 -11.40 -17.06
N PRO A 412 26.03 -10.90 -17.57
CA PRO A 412 27.34 -11.21 -17.01
C PRO A 412 27.43 -10.71 -15.56
N ALA A 413 28.47 -11.14 -14.84
CA ALA A 413 28.72 -10.61 -13.51
C ALA A 413 29.15 -9.13 -13.53
N CYS A 414 28.88 -8.43 -12.44
CA CYS A 414 29.26 -7.02 -12.30
C CYS A 414 30.79 -6.88 -12.21
N GLU A 415 31.42 -6.42 -13.30
CA GLU A 415 32.88 -6.25 -13.38
C GLU A 415 33.42 -5.25 -12.36
N ILE A 416 32.70 -4.13 -12.16
CA ILE A 416 33.11 -3.03 -11.27
C ILE A 416 33.16 -3.49 -9.81
N ALA A 417 32.33 -4.47 -9.43
CA ALA A 417 32.25 -5.01 -8.08
C ALA A 417 33.19 -6.19 -7.83
N GLY A 418 34.13 -6.46 -8.74
CA GLY A 418 35.12 -7.54 -8.59
C GLY A 418 34.72 -8.86 -9.24
N ASN A 419 33.67 -8.88 -10.06
CA ASN A 419 33.24 -10.05 -10.84
C ASN A 419 32.84 -11.27 -9.99
N HIS A 420 32.33 -11.02 -8.78
CA HIS A 420 31.81 -12.06 -7.88
C HIS A 420 30.38 -12.42 -8.29
N SER A 421 30.24 -13.42 -9.16
CA SER A 421 28.92 -13.85 -9.65
C SER A 421 28.09 -14.54 -8.57
N ALA A 422 26.81 -14.18 -8.43
CA ALA A 422 25.82 -14.89 -7.62
C ALA A 422 25.02 -15.92 -8.43
N ASP A 423 25.41 -16.25 -9.67
CA ASP A 423 24.67 -17.16 -10.55
C ASP A 423 24.50 -18.58 -10.00
N LEU A 424 25.47 -19.08 -9.22
CA LEU A 424 25.43 -20.42 -8.66
C LEU A 424 24.44 -20.56 -7.49
N ILE A 425 24.05 -19.45 -6.86
CA ILE A 425 23.09 -19.46 -5.75
C ILE A 425 21.72 -19.83 -6.31
N ASN A 426 21.13 -20.93 -5.84
CA ASN A 426 19.78 -21.35 -6.27
C ASN A 426 18.74 -21.19 -5.18
N ARG A 427 19.19 -21.11 -3.92
CA ARG A 427 18.32 -21.02 -2.75
C ARG A 427 18.84 -19.97 -1.77
N ILE A 428 17.91 -19.25 -1.15
CA ILE A 428 18.18 -18.39 0.00
C ILE A 428 17.28 -18.84 1.14
N GLU A 429 17.87 -19.02 2.32
CA GLU A 429 17.16 -19.23 3.57
C GLU A 429 17.21 -17.96 4.39
N VAL A 430 16.06 -17.49 4.88
CA VAL A 430 15.99 -16.36 5.79
C VAL A 430 15.48 -16.86 7.15
N VAL A 431 16.32 -16.76 8.16
CA VAL A 431 15.96 -17.04 9.56
C VAL A 431 15.41 -15.77 10.18
N SER A 432 14.17 -15.79 10.65
CA SER A 432 13.55 -14.66 11.34
C SER A 432 13.08 -15.04 12.74
N PRO A 433 13.10 -14.11 13.71
CA PRO A 433 12.49 -14.33 15.02
C PRO A 433 10.98 -14.53 14.90
N MET A 434 10.38 -15.32 15.80
CA MET A 434 8.92 -15.42 15.95
C MET A 434 8.31 -14.20 16.67
N THR A 435 9.15 -13.41 17.35
CA THR A 435 8.70 -12.17 17.99
C THR A 435 8.40 -11.12 16.92
N LYS A 436 7.23 -10.46 17.04
CA LYS A 436 6.86 -9.35 16.16
C LYS A 436 7.97 -8.28 16.11
N PRO A 437 8.27 -7.71 14.93
CA PRO A 437 9.21 -6.60 14.81
C PRO A 437 8.87 -5.43 15.73
N LYS A 438 9.89 -4.77 16.29
CA LYS A 438 9.68 -3.55 17.08
C LYS A 438 8.97 -2.47 16.26
N GLN A 439 7.99 -1.82 16.86
CA GLN A 439 7.23 -0.73 16.24
C GLN A 439 7.77 0.66 16.62
N ASP A 440 9.10 0.78 16.72
CA ASP A 440 9.83 2.01 17.07
C ASP A 440 10.24 2.86 15.84
N GLY A 441 9.79 2.46 14.65
CA GLY A 441 10.10 3.12 13.38
C GLY A 441 11.43 2.70 12.72
N LYS A 442 12.30 1.91 13.36
CA LYS A 442 13.57 1.45 12.76
C LYS A 442 13.40 0.14 11.99
N ALA A 443 13.81 0.05 10.73
CA ALA A 443 13.82 -1.24 10.02
C ALA A 443 14.66 -2.26 10.78
N GLU A 444 14.37 -3.54 10.61
CA GLU A 444 15.24 -4.58 11.14
C GLU A 444 16.53 -4.67 10.34
N CYS A 445 17.53 -5.28 10.94
CA CYS A 445 18.83 -5.53 10.35
C CYS A 445 18.93 -7.00 9.95
N CYS A 446 19.88 -7.31 9.06
CA CYS A 446 20.20 -8.69 8.75
C CYS A 446 21.70 -8.95 8.66
N ASP A 447 22.06 -10.17 9.02
CA ASP A 447 23.41 -10.69 8.88
C ASP A 447 23.41 -11.84 7.89
N ILE A 448 24.52 -11.99 7.17
CA ILE A 448 24.78 -13.16 6.34
C ILE A 448 25.49 -14.16 7.22
N VAL A 449 24.80 -15.25 7.57
CA VAL A 449 25.32 -16.26 8.52
C VAL A 449 25.97 -17.44 7.81
N GLU A 450 25.61 -17.69 6.56
CA GLU A 450 26.19 -18.74 5.74
C GLU A 450 26.17 -18.33 4.26
N ASN A 451 27.29 -18.52 3.58
CA ASN A 451 27.40 -18.30 2.14
C ASN A 451 28.14 -19.50 1.53
N LYS A 452 27.37 -20.42 0.95
CA LYS A 452 27.83 -21.65 0.29
C LYS A 452 27.66 -21.51 -1.22
N MET A 453 28.20 -22.48 -1.96
CA MET A 453 28.20 -22.46 -3.43
C MET A 453 26.80 -22.31 -4.06
N ASP A 454 25.77 -22.93 -3.48
CA ASP A 454 24.40 -22.95 -4.03
C ASP A 454 23.32 -22.37 -3.08
N LEU A 455 23.71 -22.02 -1.85
CA LEU A 455 22.83 -21.62 -0.76
C LEU A 455 23.42 -20.43 0.01
N VAL A 456 22.61 -19.41 0.25
CA VAL A 456 22.90 -18.34 1.21
C VAL A 456 21.89 -18.39 2.35
N ARG A 457 22.35 -18.19 3.58
CA ARG A 457 21.48 -18.01 4.75
C ARG A 457 21.63 -16.60 5.32
N LEU A 458 20.51 -15.88 5.39
CA LEU A 458 20.38 -14.60 6.08
C LEU A 458 19.72 -14.81 7.43
N LYS A 459 20.11 -14.02 8.44
CA LYS A 459 19.43 -13.97 9.74
C LYS A 459 18.95 -12.55 9.99
N LEU A 460 17.64 -12.40 10.18
CA LEU A 460 17.04 -11.13 10.56
C LEU A 460 17.11 -10.95 12.08
N ARG A 461 17.28 -9.71 12.52
CA ARG A 461 17.32 -9.33 13.93
C ARG A 461 16.97 -7.86 14.11
N ASP A 462 16.71 -7.47 15.36
CA ASP A 462 16.74 -6.07 15.73
C ASP A 462 18.11 -5.45 15.40
N CYS A 463 18.09 -4.22 14.92
CA CYS A 463 19.31 -3.43 14.79
C CYS A 463 19.87 -3.08 16.17
N MET A 464 21.20 -3.00 16.27
CA MET A 464 21.85 -2.44 17.45
C MET A 464 21.55 -0.92 17.53
N GLU A 465 21.72 -0.33 18.72
CA GLU A 465 21.29 1.05 19.01
C GLU A 465 21.76 2.09 17.98
N ASP A 466 23.03 2.00 17.59
CA ASP A 466 23.70 2.90 16.63
C ASP A 466 24.06 2.22 15.29
N GLU A 467 23.45 1.08 14.98
CA GLU A 467 23.77 0.36 13.75
C GLU A 467 23.29 1.11 12.51
N LEU A 468 24.22 1.30 11.57
CA LEU A 468 23.97 1.89 10.27
C LEU A 468 23.75 0.80 9.23
N ILE A 469 22.58 0.81 8.58
CA ILE A 469 22.29 -0.03 7.40
C ILE A 469 22.85 0.67 6.15
N ALA A 470 24.16 0.76 6.06
CA ALA A 470 24.88 1.28 4.89
C ALA A 470 26.25 0.64 4.79
#